data_AF-X7EDH9-F1
#
_entry.id   AF-X7EDH9-F1
#
_cell.length_a   1.000
_cell.length_b   1.000
_cell.length_c   1.000
_cell.angle_alpha   90.00
_cell.angle_beta   90.00
_cell.angle_gamma   90.00
#
_symmetry.space_group_name_H-M   'P 1'
#
loop_
_entity.id
_entity.type
_entity.pdbx_description
1 polymer ?
#
loop_
_entity_poly.entity_id
_entity_poly.type
_entity_poly.pdbx_seq_one_letter_code
_entity_poly.pdbx_strand_id
1 'polypeptide(L)' 'TAKLMVFTLVQAAARKWRRLKGANQLPLVVEGIIFNDGVASRDADKSRAA' A
#
# COMPACT_ATOMS: atom_id res chain seq x y z
N THR A 1 22.39 -19.31 1.66
CA THR A 1 21.94 -18.38 0.58
C THR A 1 20.43 -18.16 0.60
N ALA A 2 19.58 -19.21 0.65
CA ALA A 2 18.12 -19.06 0.66
C ALA A 2 17.54 -18.20 1.79
N LYS A 3 18.06 -18.29 3.03
CA LYS A 3 17.59 -17.49 4.17
C LYS A 3 17.68 -15.97 3.94
N LEU A 4 18.76 -15.52 3.28
CA LEU A 4 18.94 -14.11 2.95
C LEU A 4 17.94 -13.65 1.89
N MET A 5 17.70 -14.47 0.85
CA MET A 5 16.72 -14.19 -0.20
C MET A 5 15.30 -14.09 0.34
N VAL A 6 14.91 -14.98 1.26
CA VAL A 6 13.61 -14.93 1.92
C VAL A 6 13.48 -13.66 2.76
N PHE A 7 14.51 -13.31 3.53
CA PHE A 7 14.51 -12.09 4.34
C PHE A 7 14.36 -10.83 3.48
N THR A 8 15.11 -10.71 2.38
CA THR A 8 15.02 -9.55 1.49
C THR A 8 13.67 -9.45 0.79
N LEU A 9 13.06 -10.58 0.41
CA LEU A 9 11.73 -10.63 -0.20
C LEU A 9 10.63 -10.17 0.77
N VAL A 10 10.65 -10.67 2.00
CA VAL A 10 9.73 -10.24 3.06
C VAL A 10 9.91 -8.75 3.36
N GLN A 11 11.16 -8.27 3.44
CA GLN A 11 11.47 -6.87 3.70
C GLN A 11 11.02 -5.94 2.56
N ALA A 12 11.11 -6.39 1.30
CA ALA A 12 10.59 -5.66 0.13
C ALA A 12 9.05 -5.61 0.12
N ALA A 13 8.38 -6.73 0.40
CA ALA A 13 6.93 -6.77 0.52
C ALA A 13 6.43 -5.87 1.66
N ALA A 14 7.06 -5.92 2.84
CA ALA A 14 6.69 -5.10 3.99
C ALA A 14 6.77 -3.59 3.69
N ARG A 15 7.73 -3.14 2.86
CA ARG A 15 7.81 -1.74 2.41
C ARG A 15 6.61 -1.34 1.55
N LYS A 16 6.12 -2.23 0.68
CA LYS A 16 4.92 -2.00 -0.14
C LYS A 16 3.67 -1.86 0.73
N TRP A 17 3.51 -2.74 1.72
CA TRP A 17 2.39 -2.67 2.68
C TRP A 17 2.47 -1.45 3.60
N ARG A 18 3.67 -1.01 4.00
CA ARG A 18 3.86 0.24 4.74
C ARG A 18 3.43 1.46 3.93
N ARG A 19 3.58 1.44 2.60
CA ARG A 19 3.03 2.50 1.74
C ARG A 19 1.51 2.51 1.84
N LEU A 20 0.83 1.37 1.91
CA LEU A 20 -0.63 1.27 2.11
C LEU A 20 -1.11 1.63 3.54
N LYS A 21 -0.52 2.66 4.14
CA LYS A 21 -0.71 3.06 5.54
C LYS A 21 -2.19 3.37 5.84
N GLY A 22 -2.87 2.43 6.49
CA GLY A 22 -4.23 2.58 7.01
C GLY A 22 -4.90 1.22 7.19
N ALA A 23 -5.51 0.96 8.35
CA ALA A 23 -6.11 -0.33 8.70
C ALA A 23 -7.35 -0.73 7.87
N ASN A 24 -7.64 -0.07 6.74
CA ASN A 24 -8.80 -0.35 5.89
C ASN A 24 -8.54 -0.17 4.37
N GLN A 25 -7.28 -0.25 3.92
CA GLN A 25 -6.96 -0.13 2.49
C GLN A 25 -6.98 -1.47 1.75
N LEU A 26 -7.05 -2.59 2.48
CA LEU A 26 -7.10 -3.92 1.89
C LEU A 26 -8.32 -4.13 0.98
N PRO A 27 -9.56 -3.72 1.35
CA PRO A 27 -10.71 -3.82 0.46
C PRO A 27 -10.49 -3.05 -0.86
N LEU A 28 -9.93 -1.85 -0.75
CA LEU A 28 -9.66 -0.97 -1.89
C LEU A 28 -8.58 -1.53 -2.84
N VAL A 29 -7.59 -2.25 -2.30
CA VAL A 29 -6.60 -2.99 -3.11
C VAL A 29 -7.26 -4.16 -3.85
N VAL A 30 -8.16 -4.89 -3.18
CA VAL A 30 -8.91 -6.00 -3.79
C VAL A 30 -9.86 -5.50 -4.89
N GLU A 31 -10.44 -4.31 -4.71
CA GLU A 31 -11.26 -3.62 -5.72
C GLU A 31 -10.44 -3.03 -6.89
N GLY A 32 -9.11 -3.11 -6.85
CA GLY A 32 -8.24 -2.61 -7.92
C GLY A 32 -8.05 -1.10 -7.94
N ILE A 33 -8.28 -0.40 -6.83
CA ILE A 33 -8.04 1.04 -6.73
C ILE A 33 -6.54 1.33 -6.80
N ILE A 34 -6.17 2.36 -7.56
CA ILE A 34 -4.78 2.82 -7.65
C ILE A 34 -4.43 3.70 -6.46
N PHE A 35 -3.30 3.38 -5.82
CA PHE A 35 -2.73 4.12 -4.71
C PHE A 35 -1.53 4.93 -5.19
N ASN A 36 -1.52 6.22 -4.88
CA ASN A 36 -0.37 7.08 -5.07
C ASN A 36 0.27 7.39 -3.71
N ASP A 37 1.54 7.01 -3.52
CA ASP A 37 2.28 7.16 -2.26
C ASP A 37 1.54 6.70 -0.99
N GLY A 38 0.63 5.73 -1.13
CA GLY A 38 -0.15 5.19 0.00
C GLY A 38 -1.53 5.76 0.22
N VAL A 39 -1.93 6.74 -0.58
CA VAL A 39 -3.25 7.35 -0.56
C VAL A 39 -4.04 6.83 -1.76
N ALA A 40 -5.27 6.38 -1.52
CA ALA A 40 -6.16 5.97 -2.60
C ALA A 40 -6.45 7.18 -3.50
N SER A 41 -6.32 7.03 -4.82
CA SER A 41 -6.53 8.14 -5.76
C SER A 41 -7.92 8.76 -5.66
N ARG A 42 -8.93 8.02 -5.19
CA ARG A 42 -10.31 8.51 -4.98
C ARG A 42 -10.46 9.44 -3.76
N ASP A 43 -9.60 9.33 -2.75
CA ASP A 43 -9.66 10.16 -1.53
C ASP A 43 -8.95 11.51 -1.69
N ALA A 44 -7.99 11.59 -2.61
CA ALA A 44 -7.31 12.84 -2.95
C ALA A 44 -8.27 13.90 -3.52
N ASP A 45 -9.33 13.49 -4.23
CA ASP A 45 -10.38 14.39 -4.72
C ASP A 45 -11.34 14.84 -3.60
N LYS A 46 -11.65 13.96 -2.64
CA LYS A 46 -12.55 14.30 -1.51
C LYS A 46 -11.92 15.24 -0.48
N SER A 47 -10.60 15.21 -0.35
CA SER A 47 -9.86 16.02 0.64
C SER A 47 -9.54 17.46 0.18
N ARG A 48 -9.86 17.83 -1.06
CA ARG A 48 -9.69 19.20 -1.60
C ARG A 48 -10.97 20.03 -1.59
N ALA A 49 -12.05 19.52 -1.00
CA ALA A 49 -13.30 20.25 -0.79
C ALA A 49 -13.50 20.52 0.71
N ALA A 50 -12.69 21.42 1.27
CA ALA A 50 -12.90 22.03 2.59
C ALA A 50 -12.31 23.44 2.59
#